data_AF-A0A355CMI2-F1
#
_entry.id   AF-A0A355CMI2-F1
#
_cell.length_a   1.000
_cell.length_b   1.000
_cell.length_c   1.000
_cell.angle_alpha   90.00
_cell.angle_beta   90.00
_cell.angle_gamma   90.00
#
_symmetry.space_group_name_H-M   'P 1'
#
loop_
_entity.id
_entity.type
_entity.pdbx_description
1 polymer ?
#
loop_
_entity_poly.entity_id
_entity_poly.type
_entity_poly.pdbx_seq_one_letter_code
_entity_poly.pdbx_strand_id
1 'polypeptide(L)' 'MTQCRIEKAKQLLKIPDLSITYISQQVGFHDHSHFSKTFCKIVGVTPKKYRDRLEQD' A
#
# COMPACT_ATOMS: atom_id res chain seq x y z
N MET A 1 -10.55 -1.37 -11.64
CA MET A 1 -10.18 -0.12 -10.94
C MET A 1 -9.29 -0.35 -9.72
N THR A 2 -9.60 -1.30 -8.84
CA THR A 2 -8.84 -1.52 -7.59
C THR A 2 -7.41 -2.02 -7.81
N GLN A 3 -7.16 -2.90 -8.80
CA GLN A 3 -5.81 -3.39 -9.10
C GLN A 3 -4.83 -2.27 -9.46
N CYS A 4 -5.17 -1.38 -10.40
CA CYS A 4 -4.30 -0.25 -10.76
C CYS A 4 -4.00 0.68 -9.57
N ARG A 5 -4.95 0.86 -8.64
CA ARG A 5 -4.72 1.63 -7.40
C ARG A 5 -3.69 0.94 -6.50
N ILE A 6 -3.80 -0.39 -6.36
CA ILE A 6 -2.84 -1.18 -5.58
C ILE A 6 -1.46 -1.19 -6.24
N GLU A 7 -1.37 -1.27 -7.56
CA GLU A 7 -0.09 -1.18 -8.26
C GLU A 7 0.60 0.17 -8.02
N LYS A 8 -0.16 1.26 -8.09
CA LYS A 8 0.35 2.59 -7.72
C LYS A 8 0.77 2.65 -6.25
N ALA A 9 0.00 2.05 -5.35
CA ALA A 9 0.35 1.97 -3.94
C ALA A 9 1.68 1.20 -3.71
N LYS A 10 1.93 0.12 -4.47
CA LYS A 10 3.20 -0.64 -4.41
C LYS A 10 4.39 0.23 -4.82
N GLN A 11 4.25 1.10 -5.81
CA GLN A 11 5.32 2.03 -6.19
C GLN A 11 5.57 3.08 -5.09
N LEU A 12 4.51 3.63 -4.51
CA LEU A 12 4.63 4.61 -3.43
C LEU A 12 5.21 3.99 -2.14
N LEU A 13 4.94 2.71 -1.86
CA LEU A 13 5.49 1.99 -0.71
C LEU A 13 7.00 1.78 -0.76
N LYS A 14 7.63 1.95 -1.94
CA LYS A 14 9.10 1.94 -2.09
C LYS A 14 9.75 3.22 -1.58
N ILE A 15 8.97 4.28 -1.35
CA ILE A 15 9.47 5.57 -0.89
C ILE A 15 9.36 5.58 0.64
N PRO A 16 10.49 5.48 1.38
CA PRO A 16 10.45 5.34 2.84
C PRO A 16 9.87 6.57 3.54
N ASP A 17 9.95 7.75 2.93
CA ASP A 17 9.39 8.98 3.50
C ASP A 17 7.85 8.99 3.53
N LEU A 18 7.20 8.16 2.70
CA LEU A 18 5.75 8.14 2.59
C LEU A 18 5.10 7.22 3.63
N SER A 19 4.27 7.82 4.47
CA SER A 19 3.43 7.08 5.42
C SER A 19 2.34 6.28 4.71
N ILE A 20 2.01 5.08 5.22
CA ILE A 20 0.97 4.21 4.64
C ILE A 20 -0.40 4.92 4.57
N THR A 21 -0.71 5.76 5.57
CA THR A 21 -1.92 6.59 5.56
C THR A 21 -1.94 7.57 4.38
N TYR A 22 -0.83 8.27 4.12
CA TYR A 22 -0.71 9.16 2.97
C TYR A 22 -0.88 8.39 1.65
N ILE A 23 -0.24 7.23 1.52
CA ILE A 23 -0.34 6.37 0.33
C ILE A 23 -1.81 5.96 0.08
N SER A 24 -2.53 5.57 1.13
CA SER A 24 -3.95 5.20 1.01
C SER A 24 -4.81 6.34 0.46
N GLN A 25 -4.58 7.58 0.91
CA GLN A 25 -5.29 8.75 0.39
C GLN A 25 -4.91 9.05 -1.06
N GLN A 26 -3.62 8.96 -1.40
CA GLN A 26 -3.12 9.22 -2.76
C GLN A 26 -3.64 8.24 -3.81
N VAL A 27 -3.95 7.00 -3.42
CA VAL A 27 -4.53 5.99 -4.31
C VAL A 27 -6.07 5.94 -4.25
N GLY A 28 -6.70 6.90 -3.57
CA GLY A 28 -8.15 7.10 -3.56
C GLY A 28 -8.90 6.22 -2.56
N PHE A 29 -8.27 5.82 -1.45
CA PHE A 29 -8.94 5.21 -0.31
C PHE A 29 -9.16 6.24 0.78
N HIS A 30 -10.41 6.37 1.24
CA HIS A 30 -10.77 7.27 2.34
C HIS A 30 -10.41 6.68 3.71
N ASP A 31 -10.34 5.35 3.81
CA ASP A 31 -10.11 4.64 5.07
C ASP A 31 -8.91 3.68 4.96
N HIS A 32 -8.01 3.77 5.94
CA HIS A 32 -6.80 2.95 6.02
C HIS A 32 -7.14 1.46 6.18
N SER A 33 -8.19 1.11 6.92
CA SER A 33 -8.59 -0.29 7.14
C SER A 33 -9.08 -0.90 5.83
N HIS A 34 -9.86 -0.15 5.05
CA HIS A 34 -10.31 -0.61 3.74
C HIS A 34 -9.13 -0.79 2.77
N PHE A 35 -8.19 0.16 2.73
CA PHE A 35 -6.96 0.04 1.95
C PHE A 35 -6.14 -1.18 2.35
N SER A 36 -5.86 -1.36 3.65
CA SER A 36 -5.02 -2.45 4.16
C SER A 36 -5.62 -3.82 3.85
N LYS A 37 -6.94 -4.00 4.04
CA LYS A 37 -7.66 -5.23 3.68
C LYS A 37 -7.58 -5.51 2.18
N THR A 38 -7.81 -4.48 1.36
CA THR A 38 -7.80 -4.60 -0.10
C THR A 38 -6.40 -4.90 -0.64
N PHE A 39 -5.40 -4.21 -0.13
CA PHE A 39 -3.99 -4.43 -0.45
C PHE A 39 -3.59 -5.87 -0.07
N CYS A 40 -3.91 -6.31 1.14
CA CYS A 40 -3.62 -7.68 1.58
C CYS A 40 -4.34 -8.73 0.74
N LYS A 41 -5.60 -8.48 0.33
CA LYS A 41 -6.35 -9.38 -0.54
C LYS A 41 -5.71 -9.54 -1.93
N ILE A 42 -5.10 -8.48 -2.46
CA ILE A 42 -4.52 -8.47 -3.81
C ILE A 42 -3.04 -8.90 -3.81
N VAL A 43 -2.26 -8.45 -2.81
CA VAL A 43 -0.80 -8.66 -2.73
C VAL A 43 -0.44 -9.85 -1.85
N GLY A 44 -1.37 -10.31 -1.00
CA GLY A 44 -1.17 -11.44 -0.07
C GLY A 44 -0.53 -11.05 1.27
N VAL A 45 -0.07 -9.81 1.42
CA VAL A 45 0.52 -9.29 2.67
C VAL A 45 0.06 -7.86 2.96
N THR A 46 0.15 -7.42 4.21
CA THR A 46 -0.20 -6.04 4.60
C THR A 46 0.78 -5.03 3.99
N PRO A 47 0.35 -3.78 3.74
CA PRO A 47 1.23 -2.75 3.17
C PRO A 47 2.47 -2.49 4.04
N LYS A 48 2.36 -2.60 5.37
CA LYS A 48 3.50 -2.50 6.29
C LYS A 48 4.50 -3.64 6.09
N LYS A 49 4.03 -4.89 6.03
CA LYS A 49 4.88 -6.07 5.81
C LYS A 49 5.51 -6.04 4.41
N TYR A 50 4.78 -5.53 3.42
CA TYR A 50 5.31 -5.35 2.07
C TYR A 50 6.48 -4.36 2.07
N ARG A 51 6.33 -3.22 2.76
CA ARG A 51 7.39 -2.22 2.89
C ARG A 51 8.60 -2.74 3.66
N ASP A 52 8.38 -3.41 4.78
CA ASP A 52 9.44 -4.06 5.58
C ASP A 52 10.31 -5.02 4.74
N ARG A 53 9.68 -5.76 3.81
CA ARG A 53 10.41 -6.62 2.86
C ARG A 53 11.22 -5.86 1.81
N LEU A 54 10.84 -4.63 1.47
CA LEU A 54 11.59 -3.79 0.53
C LEU A 54 12.82 -3.15 1.17
N GLU A 55 12.81 -2.96 2.50
CA GLU A 55 13.95 -2.43 3.26
C GLU A 55 15.01 -3.51 3.56
N GLN A 56 14.76 -4.77 3.16
CA GLN A 56 15.64 -5.93 3.38
C GLN A 56 16.29 -6.43 2.07
N ASP A 57 16.08 -5.75 0.94
CA ASP A 57 16.65 -6.03 -0.38
C ASP A 57 17.61 -4.89 -0.78
#